data_AF-A0A924YEC9-F1
#
_entry.id   AF-A0A924YEC9-F1
#
_cell.length_a   1.000
_cell.length_b   1.000
_cell.length_c   1.000
_cell.angle_alpha   90.00
_cell.angle_beta   90.00
_cell.angle_gamma   90.00
#
_symmetry.space_group_name_H-M   'P 1'
#
loop_
_entity.id
_entity.type
_entity.pdbx_description
1 polymer ?
#
loop_
_entity_poly.entity_id
_entity_poly.type
_entity_poly.pdbx_seq_one_letter_code
_entity_poly.pdbx_strand_id
1 'polypeptide(L)'
;VMLATQAMTARNLEYLQMLEDVGKKVIIIISQSDLLTPEETETVRQYVLEQAQARLGRKPDIWMVSSKTAMAARGGAELDVEMWKASGLNLIEDYVNEQLSDVARLRQKLQTPLQITQNAHQVALTAVRANQSALDQYQRISENLDGQLAAQKREQEKIVRDINAEVSDKFGEAAMLGSEALRDIFQLGRAIPSLGGGLTELIGLAGLLRRAQGTSRTRSAFEQRKAFEPIAQLPEVVDKLGPRLEGRDIQDVDDLVKYGAREITALPASIREKVIGSVQPPVKYDREALQTIRDDLVTIEEEARKIEVDRLDQTVRNTLVMLATYEILLIVFGIAAINILGGQPAETLLIVVAVLIGLGILGLVFLPLRGRLLETAYTNRMLALQARYIEAISKAADKQIAYGMQLRRDVVSPLTRLIDAQTHTQTEQINQLQAAQQEMVAIEADLTSLGKRRLLG
;
A
#
# COMPACT_ATOMS: atom_id res chain seq x y z
N VAL A 1 -58.07 53.22 27.84
CA VAL A 1 -58.65 53.09 29.19
C VAL A 1 -59.61 54.24 29.40
N MET A 2 -60.81 54.00 29.93
CA MET A 2 -61.83 55.01 30.23
C MET A 2 -62.33 54.81 31.66
N LEU A 3 -62.92 55.84 32.29
CA LEU A 3 -63.55 55.70 33.61
C LEU A 3 -65.02 55.29 33.43
N ALA A 4 -65.52 54.40 34.29
CA ALA A 4 -66.90 53.90 34.26
C ALA A 4 -67.95 55.03 34.30
N THR A 5 -67.71 56.06 35.12
CA THR A 5 -68.61 57.21 35.30
C THR A 5 -68.51 58.27 34.19
N GLN A 6 -67.50 58.16 33.32
CA GLN A 6 -67.23 59.07 32.21
C GLN A 6 -66.94 58.29 30.92
N ALA A 7 -67.58 57.13 30.76
CA ALA A 7 -67.39 56.32 29.58
C ALA A 7 -67.96 57.05 28.35
N MET A 8 -67.26 56.95 27.20
CA MET A 8 -67.69 57.58 25.94
C MET A 8 -67.91 59.10 25.96
N THR A 9 -67.05 59.87 26.63
CA THR A 9 -66.98 61.32 26.41
C THR A 9 -66.69 61.67 24.93
N ALA A 10 -67.01 62.90 24.52
CA ALA A 10 -66.72 63.39 23.16
C ALA A 10 -65.26 63.13 22.74
N ARG A 11 -64.31 63.34 23.67
CA ARG A 11 -62.89 63.08 23.45
C ARG A 11 -62.57 61.59 23.31
N ASN A 12 -63.24 60.71 24.07
CA ASN A 12 -63.07 59.25 23.91
C ASN A 12 -63.56 58.78 22.54
N LEU A 13 -64.66 59.36 22.05
CA LEU A 13 -65.21 59.05 20.73
C LEU A 13 -64.28 59.51 19.60
N GLU A 14 -63.69 60.70 19.71
CA GLU A 14 -62.65 61.19 18.78
C GLU A 14 -61.45 60.23 18.73
N TYR A 15 -60.96 59.75 19.88
CA TYR A 15 -59.87 58.77 19.92
C TYR A 15 -60.24 57.42 19.31
N LEU A 16 -61.47 56.93 19.50
CA LEU A 16 -61.91 55.69 18.88
C LEU A 16 -61.97 55.82 17.36
N GLN A 17 -62.39 56.97 16.85
CA GLN A 17 -62.43 57.24 15.40
C GLN A 17 -61.02 57.32 14.81
N MET A 18 -60.05 57.89 15.52
CA MET A 18 -58.63 57.84 15.12
C MET A 18 -58.06 56.40 15.08
N LEU A 19 -58.64 55.48 15.86
CA LEU A 19 -58.21 54.08 15.93
C LEU A 19 -58.93 53.16 14.92
N GLU A 20 -59.90 53.67 14.15
CA GLU A 20 -60.63 52.93 13.11
C GLU A 20 -59.65 52.44 12.02
N ASP A 21 -58.75 53.31 11.56
CA ASP A 21 -57.74 53.00 10.54
C ASP A 21 -56.59 52.11 11.06
N VAL A 22 -56.50 51.94 12.37
CA VAL A 22 -55.47 51.11 13.00
C VAL A 22 -55.94 49.67 13.00
N GLY A 23 -55.55 48.90 11.98
CA GLY A 23 -55.87 47.47 11.78
C GLY A 23 -55.41 46.48 12.89
N LYS A 24 -55.04 46.97 14.08
CA LYS A 24 -54.67 46.17 15.26
C LYS A 24 -55.87 45.88 16.13
N LYS A 25 -55.85 44.82 16.93
CA LYS A 25 -56.91 44.51 17.91
C LYS A 25 -57.00 45.64 18.95
N VAL A 26 -58.18 46.24 19.12
CA VAL A 26 -58.44 47.27 20.14
C VAL A 26 -59.15 46.64 21.32
N ILE A 27 -58.62 46.86 22.51
CA ILE A 27 -59.21 46.39 23.77
C ILE A 27 -59.54 47.62 24.61
N ILE A 28 -60.81 47.75 24.99
CA ILE A 28 -61.30 48.88 25.75
C ILE A 28 -61.40 48.48 27.22
N ILE A 29 -60.62 49.18 28.04
CA ILE A 29 -60.58 48.96 29.48
C ILE A 29 -61.43 50.05 30.15
N ILE A 30 -62.49 49.65 30.85
CA ILE A 30 -63.35 50.54 31.65
C ILE A 30 -62.96 50.37 33.12
N SER A 31 -62.28 51.39 33.66
CA SER A 31 -61.78 51.42 35.03
C SER A 31 -62.83 51.95 36.01
N GLN A 32 -62.66 51.65 37.31
CA GLN A 32 -63.56 52.00 38.40
C GLN A 32 -64.93 51.31 38.32
N SER A 33 -64.98 50.08 37.82
CA SER A 33 -66.24 49.30 37.79
C SER A 33 -66.80 49.03 39.18
N ASP A 34 -66.00 49.15 40.25
CA ASP A 34 -66.46 49.03 41.65
C ASP A 34 -67.45 50.12 42.08
N LEU A 35 -67.54 51.22 41.33
CA LEU A 35 -68.51 52.29 41.58
C LEU A 35 -69.89 51.99 40.97
N LEU A 36 -70.01 50.93 40.17
CA LEU A 36 -71.25 50.56 39.50
C LEU A 36 -71.90 49.36 40.18
N THR A 37 -73.22 49.32 40.19
CA THR A 37 -73.98 48.10 40.51
C THR A 37 -73.85 47.06 39.37
N PRO A 38 -74.18 45.78 39.61
CA PRO A 38 -74.13 44.75 38.56
C PRO A 38 -74.99 45.09 37.33
N GLU A 39 -76.17 45.69 37.54
CA GLU A 39 -77.08 46.11 36.47
C GLU A 39 -76.53 47.31 35.68
N GLU A 40 -75.93 48.29 36.38
CA GLU A 40 -75.26 49.44 35.76
C GLU A 40 -73.99 49.01 35.00
N THR A 41 -73.26 48.02 35.50
CA THR A 41 -72.06 47.48 34.85
C THR A 41 -72.41 46.91 33.48
N GLU A 42 -73.46 46.10 33.38
CA GLU A 42 -73.88 45.54 32.09
C GLU A 42 -74.43 46.62 31.16
N THR A 43 -75.18 47.59 31.70
CA THR A 43 -75.69 48.74 30.93
C THR A 43 -74.54 49.58 30.35
N VAL A 44 -73.54 49.93 31.16
CA VAL A 44 -72.35 50.69 30.72
C VAL A 44 -71.54 49.88 29.72
N ARG A 45 -71.34 48.57 29.96
CA ARG A 45 -70.62 47.68 29.04
C ARG A 45 -71.31 47.61 27.68
N GLN A 46 -72.63 47.44 27.65
CA GLN A 46 -73.41 47.36 26.43
C GLN A 46 -73.41 48.69 25.67
N TYR A 47 -73.57 49.81 26.39
CA TYR A 47 -73.46 51.15 25.80
C TYR A 47 -72.08 51.40 25.18
N VAL A 48 -71.00 51.07 25.89
CA VAL A 48 -69.63 51.18 25.37
C VAL A 48 -69.43 50.28 24.16
N LEU A 49 -69.99 49.08 24.16
CA LEU A 49 -69.91 48.13 23.05
C LEU A 49 -70.57 48.67 21.79
N GLU A 50 -71.80 49.16 21.90
CA GLU A 50 -72.57 49.69 20.79
C GLU A 50 -71.89 50.93 20.20
N GLN A 51 -71.47 51.88 21.05
CA GLN A 51 -70.78 53.08 20.60
C GLN A 51 -69.43 52.78 19.96
N ALA A 52 -68.65 51.86 20.55
CA ALA A 52 -67.35 51.50 19.99
C ALA A 52 -67.49 50.70 18.69
N GLN A 53 -68.47 49.80 18.57
CA GLN A 53 -68.74 49.05 17.34
C GLN A 53 -69.20 49.97 16.21
N ALA A 54 -70.06 50.95 16.49
CA ALA A 54 -70.51 51.93 15.51
C ALA A 54 -69.37 52.81 14.96
N ARG A 55 -68.32 53.04 15.76
CA ARG A 55 -67.17 53.90 15.39
C ARG A 55 -65.96 53.14 14.85
N LEU A 56 -65.71 51.91 15.31
CA LEU A 56 -64.57 51.10 14.87
C LEU A 56 -64.92 50.16 13.71
N GLY A 57 -66.21 50.03 13.35
CA GLY A 57 -66.71 49.09 12.34
C GLY A 57 -66.62 47.60 12.73
N ARG A 58 -66.12 47.29 13.94
CA ARG A 58 -65.92 45.94 14.48
C ARG A 58 -66.19 45.91 15.97
N LYS A 59 -66.51 44.73 16.50
CA LYS A 59 -66.80 44.52 17.92
C LYS A 59 -65.50 44.43 18.73
N PRO A 60 -65.14 45.42 19.57
CA PRO A 60 -63.95 45.34 20.42
C PRO A 60 -64.22 44.49 21.68
N ASP A 61 -63.14 43.99 22.29
CA ASP A 61 -63.22 43.38 23.62
C ASP A 61 -63.30 44.50 24.68
N ILE A 62 -64.26 44.38 25.60
CA ILE A 62 -64.46 45.33 26.69
C ILE A 62 -64.18 44.62 28.01
N TRP A 63 -63.22 45.17 28.74
CA TRP A 63 -62.83 44.67 30.05
C TRP A 63 -63.24 45.68 31.11
N MET A 64 -64.18 45.27 31.96
CA MET A 64 -64.58 46.02 33.15
C MET A 64 -63.55 45.72 34.23
N VAL A 65 -62.85 46.76 34.71
CA VAL A 65 -61.77 46.58 35.68
C VAL A 65 -61.93 47.50 36.88
N SER A 66 -61.57 46.98 38.05
CA SER A 66 -61.43 47.79 39.27
C SER A 66 -60.02 47.64 39.84
N SER A 67 -59.21 48.68 39.66
CA SER A 67 -57.90 48.76 40.29
C SER A 67 -57.98 48.74 41.81
N LYS A 68 -59.05 49.27 42.40
CA LYS A 68 -59.26 49.27 43.86
C LYS A 68 -59.51 47.86 44.38
N THR A 69 -60.42 47.11 43.76
CA THR A 69 -60.69 45.70 44.09
C THR A 69 -59.45 44.84 43.85
N ALA A 70 -58.71 45.08 42.78
CA ALA A 70 -57.46 44.38 42.49
C ALA A 70 -56.35 44.66 43.50
N MET A 71 -56.23 45.91 43.99
CA MET A 71 -55.30 46.26 45.06
C MET A 71 -55.70 45.64 46.39
N ALA A 72 -57.00 45.59 46.70
CA ALA A 72 -57.51 44.92 47.89
C ALA A 72 -57.27 43.41 47.84
N ALA A 73 -57.44 42.77 46.67
CA ALA A 73 -57.12 41.36 46.46
C ALA A 73 -55.64 41.02 46.71
N ARG A 74 -54.75 42.02 46.58
CA ARG A 74 -53.30 41.93 46.84
C ARG A 74 -52.86 42.47 48.21
N GLY A 75 -53.80 42.94 49.04
CA GLY A 75 -53.49 43.62 50.30
C GLY A 75 -53.21 42.68 51.49
N GLY A 76 -53.50 41.38 51.35
CA GLY A 76 -53.23 40.35 52.35
C GLY A 76 -51.88 39.65 52.17
N ALA A 77 -51.58 38.66 53.02
CA ALA A 77 -50.37 37.83 52.91
C ALA A 77 -50.40 36.88 51.69
N GLU A 78 -51.59 36.51 51.22
CA GLU A 78 -51.82 35.74 50.00
C GLU A 78 -52.81 36.47 49.09
N LEU A 79 -52.70 36.23 47.77
CA LEU A 79 -53.61 36.78 46.77
C LEU A 79 -54.99 36.15 46.90
N ASP A 80 -56.03 36.96 47.11
CA ASP A 80 -57.41 36.49 46.99
C ASP A 80 -57.74 36.31 45.50
N VAL A 81 -57.75 35.05 45.06
CA VAL A 81 -57.91 34.67 43.65
C VAL A 81 -59.31 35.01 43.12
N GLU A 82 -60.34 34.88 43.96
CA GLU A 82 -61.72 35.18 43.57
C GLU A 82 -61.90 36.70 43.44
N MET A 83 -61.34 37.47 44.39
CA MET A 83 -61.34 38.93 44.32
C MET A 83 -60.47 39.47 43.17
N TRP A 84 -59.37 38.80 42.85
CA TRP A 84 -58.51 39.13 41.70
C TRP A 84 -59.25 38.93 40.38
N LYS A 85 -59.98 37.82 40.22
CA LYS A 85 -60.82 37.58 39.03
C LYS A 85 -62.01 38.54 38.95
N ALA A 86 -62.66 38.81 40.08
CA ALA A 86 -63.77 39.77 40.15
C ALA A 86 -63.31 41.20 39.80
N SER A 87 -62.04 41.53 40.01
CA SER A 87 -61.48 42.82 39.64
C SER A 87 -61.31 43.01 38.12
N GLY A 88 -61.37 41.93 37.32
CA GLY A 88 -61.15 41.93 35.88
C GLY A 88 -59.70 42.15 35.44
N LEU A 89 -58.76 42.40 36.37
CA LEU A 89 -57.34 42.59 36.03
C LEU A 89 -56.65 41.30 35.58
N ASN A 90 -57.17 40.13 35.95
CA ASN A 90 -56.66 38.84 35.48
C ASN A 90 -56.70 38.73 33.95
N LEU A 91 -57.69 39.32 33.29
CA LEU A 91 -57.82 39.29 31.83
C LEU A 91 -56.65 40.00 31.14
N ILE A 92 -56.10 41.05 31.76
CA ILE A 92 -54.92 41.76 31.26
C ILE A 92 -53.68 40.89 31.45
N GLU A 93 -53.54 40.25 32.61
CA GLU A 93 -52.41 39.38 32.95
C GLU A 93 -52.38 38.13 32.05
N ASP A 94 -53.51 37.46 31.88
CA ASP A 94 -53.67 36.28 31.02
C ASP A 94 -53.37 36.63 29.56
N TYR A 95 -53.88 37.77 29.07
CA TYR A 95 -53.62 38.24 27.70
C TYR A 95 -52.14 38.58 27.48
N VAL A 96 -51.47 39.22 28.46
CA VAL A 96 -50.04 39.52 28.38
C VAL A 96 -49.22 38.21 28.38
N ASN A 97 -49.58 37.24 29.22
CA ASN A 97 -48.91 35.94 29.32
C ASN A 97 -49.08 35.09 28.05
N GLU A 98 -50.25 35.13 27.40
CA GLU A 98 -50.54 34.42 26.15
C GLU A 98 -49.80 35.05 24.95
N GLN A 99 -49.71 36.39 24.90
CA GLN A 99 -49.01 37.12 23.83
C GLN A 99 -47.47 37.08 23.96
N LEU A 100 -46.92 36.59 25.09
CA LEU A 100 -45.49 36.31 25.31
C LEU A 100 -45.02 34.98 24.66
N SER A 101 -45.40 34.83 23.39
CA SER A 101 -44.66 34.39 22.19
C SER A 101 -43.11 34.30 22.16
N ASP A 102 -42.39 34.22 23.28
CA ASP A 102 -40.92 34.25 23.33
C ASP A 102 -40.26 33.07 22.60
N VAL A 103 -40.90 31.89 22.60
CA VAL A 103 -40.41 30.73 21.85
C VAL A 103 -40.53 30.93 20.34
N ALA A 104 -41.61 31.58 19.87
CA ALA A 104 -41.78 31.87 18.44
C ALA A 104 -40.80 32.95 17.96
N ARG A 105 -40.56 33.99 18.77
CA ARG A 105 -39.53 35.00 18.51
C ARG A 105 -38.12 34.43 18.55
N LEU A 106 -37.82 33.54 19.51
CA LEU A 106 -36.53 32.86 19.60
C LEU A 106 -36.31 31.96 18.38
N ARG A 107 -37.31 31.17 17.98
CA ARG A 107 -37.26 30.35 16.77
C ARG A 107 -36.97 31.19 15.53
N GLN A 108 -37.69 32.30 15.34
CA GLN A 108 -37.47 33.19 14.21
C GLN A 108 -36.07 33.83 14.23
N LYS A 109 -35.57 34.25 15.40
CA LYS A 109 -34.22 34.81 15.56
C LYS A 109 -33.10 33.82 15.26
N LEU A 110 -33.30 32.53 15.53
CA LEU A 110 -32.31 31.47 15.26
C LEU A 110 -32.42 30.88 13.86
N GLN A 111 -33.61 30.96 13.24
CA GLN A 111 -33.84 30.49 11.88
C GLN A 111 -33.05 31.29 10.84
N THR A 112 -32.92 32.61 11.02
CA THR A 112 -32.15 33.46 10.10
C THR A 112 -30.65 33.10 10.07
N PRO A 113 -29.92 33.02 11.20
CA PRO A 113 -28.55 32.52 11.22
C PRO A 113 -28.39 31.11 10.65
N LEU A 114 -29.31 30.18 10.99
CA LEU A 114 -29.27 28.82 10.44
C LEU A 114 -29.33 28.84 8.91
N GLN A 115 -30.24 29.63 8.34
CA GLN A 115 -30.38 29.73 6.89
C GLN A 115 -29.17 30.40 6.22
N ILE A 116 -28.51 31.35 6.88
CA ILE A 116 -27.24 31.92 6.43
C ILE A 116 -26.16 30.83 6.40
N THR A 117 -26.03 30.03 7.47
CA THR A 117 -25.07 28.92 7.53
C THR A 117 -25.36 27.87 6.47
N GLN A 118 -26.62 27.50 6.24
CA GLN A 118 -27.03 26.56 5.19
C GLN A 118 -26.64 27.07 3.79
N ASN A 119 -26.87 28.36 3.51
CA ASN A 119 -26.47 28.98 2.23
C ASN A 119 -24.93 28.98 2.07
N ALA A 120 -24.19 29.39 3.10
CA ALA A 120 -22.73 29.38 3.08
C ALA A 120 -22.17 27.96 2.90
N HIS A 121 -22.74 26.97 3.58
CA HIS A 121 -22.42 25.56 3.42
C HIS A 121 -22.66 25.10 1.98
N GLN A 122 -23.81 25.44 1.38
CA GLN A 122 -24.14 25.05 0.01
C GLN A 122 -23.16 25.64 -1.02
N VAL A 123 -22.73 26.89 -0.82
CA VAL A 123 -21.68 27.51 -1.65
C VAL A 123 -20.36 26.77 -1.50
N ALA A 124 -19.92 26.50 -0.26
CA ALA A 124 -18.68 25.77 0.01
C ALA A 124 -18.71 24.35 -0.58
N LEU A 125 -19.82 23.63 -0.39
CA LEU A 125 -20.05 22.30 -0.95
C LEU A 125 -20.00 22.30 -2.48
N THR A 126 -20.59 23.32 -3.12
CA THR A 126 -20.55 23.45 -4.58
C THR A 126 -19.12 23.70 -5.07
N ALA A 127 -18.34 24.53 -4.38
CA ALA A 127 -16.92 24.76 -4.71
C ALA A 127 -16.06 23.49 -4.54
N VAL A 128 -16.25 22.74 -3.45
CA VAL A 128 -15.52 21.48 -3.20
C VAL A 128 -15.92 20.39 -4.19
N ARG A 129 -17.21 20.28 -4.53
CA ARG A 129 -17.72 19.34 -5.55
C ARG A 129 -17.28 19.72 -6.97
N ALA A 130 -17.14 21.00 -7.29
CA ALA A 130 -16.58 21.43 -8.57
C ALA A 130 -15.14 20.93 -8.76
N ASN A 131 -14.40 20.76 -7.67
CA ASN A 131 -13.07 20.16 -7.68
C ASN A 131 -13.08 18.62 -7.68
N GLN A 132 -14.23 17.95 -7.62
CA GLN A 132 -14.32 16.49 -7.52
C GLN A 132 -13.83 15.79 -8.79
N SER A 133 -14.05 16.38 -9.97
CA SER A 133 -13.46 15.89 -11.22
C SER A 133 -11.93 15.98 -11.22
N ALA A 134 -11.37 16.96 -10.50
CA ALA A 134 -9.93 17.08 -10.31
C ALA A 134 -9.40 16.00 -9.35
N LEU A 135 -10.16 15.63 -8.30
CA LEU A 135 -9.82 14.52 -7.41
C LEU A 135 -9.74 13.19 -8.17
N ASP A 136 -10.73 12.89 -9.01
CA ASP A 136 -10.73 11.69 -9.86
C ASP A 136 -9.52 11.69 -10.79
N GLN A 137 -9.15 12.86 -11.34
CA GLN A 137 -7.95 13.00 -12.16
C GLN A 137 -6.66 12.75 -11.35
N TYR A 138 -6.56 13.25 -10.13
CA TYR A 138 -5.39 13.06 -9.25
C TYR A 138 -5.20 11.60 -8.86
N GLN A 139 -6.28 10.92 -8.49
CA GLN A 139 -6.25 9.49 -8.19
C GLN A 139 -5.80 8.68 -9.40
N ARG A 140 -6.34 8.98 -10.60
CA ARG A 140 -5.90 8.33 -11.84
C ARG A 140 -4.42 8.55 -12.15
N ILE A 141 -3.88 9.74 -11.90
CA ILE A 141 -2.44 10.00 -12.11
C ILE A 141 -1.62 9.12 -11.15
N SER A 142 -2.00 9.04 -9.87
CA SER A 142 -1.31 8.17 -8.90
C SER A 142 -1.38 6.70 -9.30
N GLU A 143 -2.57 6.20 -9.64
CA GLU A 143 -2.78 4.81 -10.06
C GLU A 143 -1.99 4.47 -11.33
N ASN A 144 -1.98 5.36 -12.32
CA ASN A 144 -1.21 5.18 -13.54
C ASN A 144 0.29 5.14 -13.26
N LEU A 145 0.77 6.00 -12.36
CA LEU A 145 2.17 6.04 -11.97
C LEU A 145 2.59 4.75 -11.25
N ASP A 146 1.79 4.30 -10.28
CA ASP A 146 2.04 3.05 -9.56
C ASP A 146 2.02 1.85 -10.51
N GLY A 147 1.06 1.82 -11.45
CA GLY A 147 0.99 0.82 -12.51
C GLY A 147 2.23 0.80 -13.40
N GLN A 148 2.72 1.97 -13.82
CA GLN A 148 3.95 2.10 -14.61
C GLN A 148 5.18 1.64 -13.82
N LEU A 149 5.35 2.11 -12.59
CA LEU A 149 6.45 1.70 -11.70
C LEU A 149 6.47 0.18 -11.48
N ALA A 150 5.30 -0.43 -11.26
CA ALA A 150 5.18 -1.87 -11.09
C ALA A 150 5.49 -2.66 -12.38
N ALA A 151 5.11 -2.13 -13.54
CA ALA A 151 5.43 -2.74 -14.83
C ALA A 151 6.93 -2.66 -15.14
N GLN A 152 7.55 -1.49 -14.91
CA GLN A 152 8.98 -1.30 -15.10
C GLN A 152 9.82 -2.18 -14.18
N LYS A 153 9.42 -2.35 -12.90
CA LYS A 153 10.07 -3.30 -11.98
C LYS A 153 10.04 -4.73 -12.53
N ARG A 154 8.88 -5.18 -13.00
CA ARG A 154 8.70 -6.53 -13.58
C ARG A 154 9.56 -6.77 -14.81
N GLU A 155 9.75 -5.74 -15.64
CA GLU A 155 10.63 -5.83 -16.81
C GLU A 155 12.11 -5.96 -16.40
N GLN A 156 12.56 -5.22 -15.39
CA GLN A 156 13.93 -5.39 -14.88
C GLN A 156 14.16 -6.75 -14.22
N GLU A 157 13.20 -7.24 -13.43
CA GLU A 157 13.26 -8.60 -12.88
C GLU A 157 13.32 -9.65 -14.00
N LYS A 158 12.68 -9.39 -15.15
CA LYS A 158 12.79 -10.25 -16.33
C LYS A 158 14.20 -10.24 -16.91
N ILE A 159 14.84 -9.07 -17.05
CA ILE A 159 16.24 -8.97 -17.49
C ILE A 159 17.15 -9.83 -16.59
N VAL A 160 16.96 -9.78 -15.27
CA VAL A 160 17.73 -10.58 -14.32
C VAL A 160 17.47 -12.08 -14.53
N ARG A 161 16.21 -12.49 -14.67
CA ARG A 161 15.86 -13.89 -14.94
C ARG A 161 16.49 -14.40 -16.24
N ASP A 162 16.50 -13.59 -17.30
CA ASP A 162 17.08 -13.96 -18.59
C ASP A 162 18.61 -14.15 -18.47
N ILE A 163 19.31 -13.27 -17.74
CA ILE A 163 20.75 -13.43 -17.45
C ILE A 163 21.02 -14.67 -16.59
N ASN A 164 20.20 -14.92 -15.56
CA ASN A 164 20.33 -16.11 -14.72
C ASN A 164 20.10 -17.41 -15.51
N ALA A 165 19.20 -17.40 -16.50
CA ALA A 165 19.01 -18.51 -17.42
C ALA A 165 20.25 -18.73 -18.30
N GLU A 166 20.82 -17.69 -18.89
CA GLU A 166 22.06 -17.79 -19.71
C GLU A 166 23.24 -18.30 -18.86
N VAL A 167 23.37 -17.85 -17.60
CA VAL A 167 24.34 -18.39 -16.62
C VAL A 167 24.08 -19.87 -16.35
N SER A 168 22.81 -20.24 -16.10
CA SER A 168 22.43 -21.62 -15.84
C SER A 168 22.83 -22.52 -17.00
N ASP A 169 22.57 -22.10 -18.23
CA ASP A 169 22.92 -22.83 -19.44
C ASP A 169 24.43 -23.03 -19.56
N LYS A 170 25.25 -22.00 -19.26
CA LYS A 170 26.72 -22.12 -19.26
C LYS A 170 27.24 -23.11 -18.23
N PHE A 171 26.70 -23.10 -17.01
CA PHE A 171 27.05 -24.10 -16.00
C PHE A 171 26.60 -25.52 -16.41
N GLY A 172 25.41 -25.65 -17.01
CA GLY A 172 24.91 -26.92 -17.53
C GLY A 172 25.78 -27.47 -18.66
N GLU A 173 26.20 -26.62 -19.59
CA GLU A 173 27.12 -26.95 -20.68
C GLU A 173 28.49 -27.40 -20.13
N ALA A 174 29.07 -26.67 -19.17
CA ALA A 174 30.33 -27.05 -18.53
C ALA A 174 30.23 -28.37 -17.75
N ALA A 175 29.10 -28.61 -17.08
CA ALA A 175 28.83 -29.86 -16.37
C ALA A 175 28.74 -31.05 -17.34
N MET A 176 28.04 -30.87 -18.47
CA MET A 176 27.90 -31.87 -19.52
C MET A 176 29.25 -32.21 -20.18
N LEU A 177 30.00 -31.19 -20.61
CA LEU A 177 31.31 -31.37 -21.24
C LEU A 177 32.33 -32.01 -20.27
N GLY A 178 32.30 -31.62 -18.99
CA GLY A 178 33.15 -32.23 -17.95
C GLY A 178 32.75 -33.67 -17.63
N SER A 179 31.45 -33.99 -17.64
CA SER A 179 30.93 -35.36 -17.52
C SER A 179 31.42 -36.24 -18.69
N GLU A 180 31.34 -35.74 -19.93
CA GLU A 180 31.85 -36.46 -21.10
C GLU A 180 33.36 -36.67 -21.03
N ALA A 181 34.12 -35.66 -20.59
CA ALA A 181 35.56 -35.78 -20.37
C ALA A 181 35.89 -36.87 -19.33
N LEU A 182 35.15 -36.89 -18.21
CA LEU A 182 35.29 -37.92 -17.18
C LEU A 182 34.98 -39.31 -17.72
N ARG A 183 33.88 -39.45 -18.46
CA ARG A 183 33.49 -40.74 -19.05
C ARG A 183 34.57 -41.27 -20.00
N ASP A 184 35.23 -40.39 -20.74
CA ASP A 184 36.34 -40.72 -21.62
C ASP A 184 37.56 -41.28 -20.88
N ILE A 185 37.87 -40.75 -19.69
CA ILE A 185 38.97 -41.22 -18.84
C ILE A 185 38.74 -42.67 -18.36
N PHE A 186 37.50 -43.02 -18.04
CA PHE A 186 37.13 -44.32 -17.46
C PHE A 186 36.65 -45.35 -18.51
N GLN A 187 36.73 -45.07 -19.81
CA GLN A 187 36.44 -46.06 -20.85
C GLN A 187 37.47 -47.20 -20.84
N LEU A 188 36.99 -48.45 -20.83
CA LEU A 188 37.80 -49.68 -20.76
C LEU A 188 38.94 -49.71 -21.79
N GLY A 189 38.67 -49.27 -23.03
CA GLY A 189 39.66 -49.27 -24.11
C GLY A 189 40.86 -48.32 -23.90
N ARG A 190 40.70 -47.27 -23.09
CA ARG A 190 41.78 -46.31 -22.76
C ARG A 190 42.32 -46.49 -21.34
N ALA A 191 41.58 -47.16 -20.48
CA ALA A 191 42.00 -47.46 -19.12
C ALA A 191 43.05 -48.58 -19.06
N ILE A 192 43.00 -49.57 -19.96
CA ILE A 192 43.98 -50.66 -19.97
C ILE A 192 45.42 -50.16 -20.24
N PRO A 193 45.68 -49.32 -21.25
CA PRO A 193 47.00 -48.68 -21.41
C PRO A 193 47.40 -47.79 -20.22
N SER A 194 46.41 -47.19 -19.54
CA SER A 194 46.65 -46.26 -18.43
C SER A 194 47.06 -46.96 -17.13
N LEU A 195 46.69 -48.24 -16.95
CA LEU A 195 47.22 -49.09 -15.88
C LEU A 195 48.74 -49.18 -15.96
N GLY A 196 49.31 -49.36 -17.16
CA GLY A 196 50.75 -49.40 -17.37
C GLY A 196 51.49 -48.15 -16.88
N GLY A 197 50.87 -46.98 -17.00
CA GLY A 197 51.38 -45.73 -16.41
C GLY A 197 51.23 -45.66 -14.88
N GLY A 198 50.22 -46.30 -14.30
CA GLY A 198 50.10 -46.45 -12.85
C GLY A 198 51.17 -47.39 -12.26
N LEU A 199 51.61 -48.40 -13.02
CA LEU A 199 52.70 -49.30 -12.63
C LEU A 199 54.04 -48.56 -12.48
N THR A 200 54.33 -47.59 -13.36
CA THR A 200 55.57 -46.81 -13.31
C THR A 200 55.61 -45.79 -12.17
N GLU A 201 54.43 -45.32 -11.71
CA GLU A 201 54.31 -44.49 -10.50
C GLU A 201 54.61 -45.28 -9.22
N LEU A 202 54.20 -46.56 -9.15
CA LEU A 202 54.44 -47.44 -7.98
C LEU A 202 55.92 -47.81 -7.81
N ILE A 203 56.68 -47.92 -8.90
CA ILE A 203 58.13 -48.24 -8.88
C ILE A 203 58.99 -46.99 -8.58
N GLY A 204 58.39 -45.80 -8.41
CA GLY A 204 59.10 -44.57 -8.06
C GLY A 204 59.86 -43.89 -9.21
N LEU A 205 59.85 -44.47 -10.42
CA LEU A 205 60.48 -43.90 -11.61
C LEU A 205 59.76 -42.64 -12.13
N ALA A 206 58.50 -42.44 -11.75
CA ALA A 206 57.74 -41.23 -12.06
C ALA A 206 58.24 -39.98 -11.32
N GLY A 207 58.96 -40.13 -10.20
CA GLY A 207 59.53 -39.00 -9.44
C GLY A 207 60.60 -38.23 -10.23
N LEU A 208 61.27 -38.89 -11.18
CA LEU A 208 62.31 -38.29 -12.03
C LEU A 208 61.74 -37.59 -13.28
N LEU A 209 60.58 -38.05 -13.79
CA LEU A 209 59.88 -37.45 -14.94
C LEU A 209 58.97 -36.27 -14.56
N ARG A 210 58.66 -36.10 -13.27
CA ARG A 210 57.79 -35.04 -12.72
C ARG A 210 58.31 -33.61 -12.96
N ARG A 211 59.58 -33.43 -13.36
CA ARG A 211 60.14 -32.10 -13.73
C ARG A 211 59.89 -31.70 -15.19
N ALA A 212 59.42 -32.58 -16.07
CA ALA A 212 59.47 -32.33 -17.51
C ALA A 212 58.11 -32.27 -18.24
N GLN A 213 56.98 -32.70 -17.66
CA GLN A 213 55.67 -32.60 -18.32
C GLN A 213 54.57 -32.10 -17.38
N GLY A 214 54.31 -30.80 -17.47
CA GLY A 214 53.19 -30.14 -16.81
C GLY A 214 51.91 -30.30 -17.63
N THR A 215 50.98 -31.11 -17.13
CA THR A 215 49.50 -30.97 -17.20
C THR A 215 48.89 -32.23 -16.62
N SER A 216 47.94 -32.07 -15.68
CA SER A 216 47.20 -33.20 -15.10
C SER A 216 46.38 -33.90 -16.21
N ARG A 217 46.24 -35.23 -16.15
CA ARG A 217 45.50 -36.01 -17.16
C ARG A 217 44.03 -35.60 -17.23
N THR A 218 43.41 -35.37 -16.08
CA THR A 218 42.03 -34.87 -15.99
C THR A 218 41.92 -33.49 -16.62
N ARG A 219 42.87 -32.59 -16.34
CA ARG A 219 42.90 -31.26 -16.94
C ARG A 219 42.99 -31.31 -18.46
N SER A 220 43.87 -32.15 -19.01
CA SER A 220 43.98 -32.31 -20.47
C SER A 220 42.70 -32.84 -21.10
N ALA A 221 42.01 -33.80 -20.47
CA ALA A 221 40.72 -34.30 -20.96
C ALA A 221 39.64 -33.21 -20.97
N PHE A 222 39.61 -32.37 -19.93
CA PHE A 222 38.70 -31.24 -19.85
C PHE A 222 39.03 -30.15 -20.88
N GLU A 223 40.31 -29.88 -21.12
CA GLU A 223 40.77 -28.94 -22.16
C GLU A 223 40.39 -29.43 -23.57
N GLN A 224 40.57 -30.73 -23.86
CA GLN A 224 40.17 -31.34 -25.14
C GLN A 224 38.66 -31.24 -25.39
N ARG A 225 37.86 -31.38 -24.33
CA ARG A 225 36.39 -31.24 -24.37
C ARG A 225 35.92 -29.81 -24.17
N LYS A 226 36.83 -28.85 -24.01
CA LYS A 226 36.52 -27.43 -23.77
C LYS A 226 35.59 -27.22 -22.58
N ALA A 227 35.66 -28.07 -21.56
CA ALA A 227 34.76 -28.02 -20.39
C ALA A 227 34.89 -26.72 -19.58
N PHE A 228 36.00 -25.98 -19.74
CA PHE A 228 36.22 -24.67 -19.11
C PHE A 228 35.68 -23.49 -19.90
N GLU A 229 35.42 -23.67 -21.20
CA GLU A 229 35.03 -22.59 -22.11
C GLU A 229 33.70 -21.94 -21.70
N PRO A 230 32.64 -22.68 -21.32
CA PRO A 230 31.39 -22.06 -20.87
C PRO A 230 31.55 -21.24 -19.59
N ILE A 231 32.37 -21.69 -18.63
CA ILE A 231 32.65 -20.95 -17.40
C ILE A 231 33.50 -19.71 -17.68
N ALA A 232 34.40 -19.75 -18.66
CA ALA A 232 35.17 -18.58 -19.10
C ALA A 232 34.31 -17.50 -19.78
N GLN A 233 33.13 -17.87 -20.29
CA GLN A 233 32.18 -16.94 -20.91
C GLN A 233 31.22 -16.29 -19.89
N LEU A 234 31.16 -16.77 -18.64
CA LEU A 234 30.26 -16.21 -17.62
C LEU A 234 30.45 -14.70 -17.38
N PRO A 235 31.68 -14.15 -17.31
CA PRO A 235 31.86 -12.70 -17.17
C PRO A 235 31.19 -11.91 -18.30
N GLU A 236 31.26 -12.38 -19.55
CA GLU A 236 30.63 -11.72 -20.69
C GLU A 236 29.10 -11.72 -20.57
N VAL A 237 28.52 -12.79 -20.03
CA VAL A 237 27.08 -12.88 -19.76
C VAL A 237 26.67 -11.89 -18.68
N VAL A 238 27.37 -11.89 -17.54
CA VAL A 238 27.02 -11.05 -16.39
C VAL A 238 27.31 -9.58 -16.63
N ASP A 239 28.37 -9.25 -17.37
CA ASP A 239 28.73 -7.87 -17.71
C ASP A 239 27.64 -7.17 -18.55
N LYS A 240 26.74 -7.92 -19.20
CA LYS A 240 25.54 -7.37 -19.88
C LYS A 240 24.52 -6.80 -18.89
N LEU A 241 24.49 -7.29 -17.64
CA LEU A 241 23.45 -6.94 -16.67
C LEU A 241 23.47 -5.46 -16.30
N GLY A 242 24.65 -4.91 -15.98
CA GLY A 242 24.80 -3.50 -15.60
C GLY A 242 24.30 -2.53 -16.67
N PRO A 243 24.82 -2.60 -17.91
CA PRO A 243 24.36 -1.76 -19.02
C PRO A 243 22.87 -1.94 -19.34
N ARG A 244 22.32 -3.16 -19.26
CA ARG A 244 20.89 -3.39 -19.53
C ARG A 244 19.99 -2.77 -18.46
N LEU A 245 20.33 -2.92 -17.18
CA LEU A 245 19.57 -2.32 -16.08
C LEU A 245 19.67 -0.80 -16.09
N GLU A 246 20.88 -0.25 -16.27
CA GLU A 246 21.07 1.20 -16.36
C GLU A 246 20.35 1.79 -17.57
N GLY A 247 20.57 1.23 -18.76
CA GLY A 247 19.93 1.73 -19.97
C GLY A 247 18.41 1.75 -19.82
N ARG A 248 17.86 0.74 -19.13
CA ARG A 248 16.45 0.69 -18.80
C ARG A 248 16.03 1.75 -17.79
N ASP A 249 16.79 1.93 -16.70
CA ASP A 249 16.50 2.97 -15.69
C ASP A 249 16.55 4.38 -16.30
N ILE A 250 17.54 4.68 -17.16
CA ILE A 250 17.66 5.99 -17.83
C ILE A 250 16.44 6.25 -18.71
N GLN A 251 16.02 5.26 -19.49
CA GLN A 251 14.83 5.37 -20.34
C GLN A 251 13.58 5.57 -19.50
N ASP A 252 13.37 4.74 -18.49
CA ASP A 252 12.18 4.79 -17.63
C ASP A 252 12.11 6.12 -16.86
N VAL A 253 13.25 6.66 -16.42
CA VAL A 253 13.33 7.97 -15.79
C VAL A 253 12.98 9.09 -16.78
N ASP A 254 13.52 9.08 -17.99
CA ASP A 254 13.20 10.09 -19.01
C ASP A 254 11.71 10.08 -19.36
N ASP A 255 11.12 8.89 -19.51
CA ASP A 255 9.68 8.73 -19.74
C ASP A 255 8.84 9.27 -18.57
N LEU A 256 9.26 9.01 -17.33
CA LEU A 256 8.61 9.55 -16.14
C LEU A 256 8.79 11.07 -16.01
N VAL A 257 9.92 11.63 -16.42
CA VAL A 257 10.13 13.08 -16.45
C VAL A 257 9.15 13.72 -17.43
N LYS A 258 9.06 13.18 -18.65
CA LYS A 258 8.12 13.64 -19.68
C LYS A 258 6.67 13.49 -19.25
N TYR A 259 6.33 12.39 -18.58
CA TYR A 259 5.00 12.17 -18.03
C TYR A 259 4.68 13.18 -16.93
N GLY A 260 5.54 13.28 -15.92
CA GLY A 260 5.34 14.18 -14.79
C GLY A 260 5.25 15.66 -15.20
N ALA A 261 6.11 16.12 -16.11
CA ALA A 261 6.07 17.48 -16.63
C ALA A 261 4.77 17.79 -17.39
N ARG A 262 4.27 16.82 -18.17
CA ARG A 262 2.99 16.93 -18.90
C ARG A 262 1.82 17.03 -17.94
N GLU A 263 1.75 16.15 -16.95
CA GLU A 263 0.68 16.17 -15.95
C GLU A 263 0.70 17.47 -15.16
N ILE A 264 1.87 17.93 -14.69
CA ILE A 264 2.02 19.24 -14.00
C ILE A 264 1.51 20.40 -14.87
N THR A 265 1.80 20.37 -16.17
CA THR A 265 1.36 21.41 -17.11
C THR A 265 -0.15 21.35 -17.37
N ALA A 266 -0.75 20.16 -17.30
CA ALA A 266 -2.20 19.98 -17.43
C ALA A 266 -2.98 20.38 -16.17
N LEU A 267 -2.33 20.49 -15.01
CA LEU A 267 -2.97 20.93 -13.77
C LEU A 267 -3.49 22.38 -13.86
N PRO A 268 -4.61 22.72 -13.17
CA PRO A 268 -5.07 24.09 -12.99
C PRO A 268 -3.98 25.00 -12.41
N ALA A 269 -3.95 26.27 -12.81
CA ALA A 269 -2.91 27.23 -12.40
C ALA A 269 -2.77 27.33 -10.86
N SER A 270 -3.90 27.37 -10.15
CA SER A 270 -3.96 27.44 -8.68
C SER A 270 -3.34 26.24 -7.95
N ILE A 271 -3.14 25.12 -8.64
CA ILE A 271 -2.57 23.88 -8.09
C ILE A 271 -1.14 23.69 -8.60
N ARG A 272 -0.88 24.06 -9.86
CA ARG A 272 0.47 24.08 -10.44
C ARG A 272 1.44 24.95 -9.64
N GLU A 273 1.00 26.11 -9.16
CA GLU A 273 1.80 27.01 -8.32
C GLU A 273 2.19 26.39 -6.96
N LYS A 274 1.51 25.33 -6.52
CA LYS A 274 1.79 24.62 -5.26
C LYS A 274 2.79 23.47 -5.43
N VAL A 275 3.26 23.18 -6.66
CA VAL A 275 4.31 22.18 -6.88
C VAL A 275 5.60 22.64 -6.22
N ILE A 276 6.17 21.82 -5.33
CA ILE A 276 7.46 22.09 -4.70
C ILE A 276 8.54 21.21 -5.34
N GLY A 277 9.53 21.87 -5.95
CA GLY A 277 10.61 21.21 -6.69
C GLY A 277 10.29 21.07 -8.18
N SER A 278 11.15 20.36 -8.89
CA SER A 278 11.03 20.16 -10.34
C SER A 278 11.29 18.70 -10.69
N VAL A 279 10.51 18.18 -11.62
CA VAL A 279 10.72 16.85 -12.19
C VAL A 279 11.92 16.93 -13.14
N GLN A 280 13.06 16.37 -12.74
CA GLN A 280 14.31 16.43 -13.50
C GLN A 280 15.03 15.06 -13.48
N PRO A 281 15.79 14.72 -14.54
CA PRO A 281 16.63 13.54 -14.53
C PRO A 281 17.71 13.60 -13.43
N PRO A 282 18.13 12.46 -12.89
CA PRO A 282 19.19 12.38 -11.90
C PRO A 282 20.56 12.71 -12.51
N VAL A 283 21.40 13.34 -11.69
CA VAL A 283 22.74 13.81 -12.11
C VAL A 283 23.76 12.66 -12.17
N LYS A 284 23.55 11.60 -11.38
CA LYS A 284 24.43 10.43 -11.30
C LYS A 284 23.61 9.16 -11.20
N TYR A 285 24.12 8.10 -11.82
CA TYR A 285 23.62 6.75 -11.69
C TYR A 285 24.70 5.90 -11.02
N ASP A 286 24.33 5.19 -9.96
CA ASP A 286 25.24 4.35 -9.18
C ASP A 286 25.13 2.88 -9.60
N ARG A 287 26.28 2.23 -9.83
CA ARG A 287 26.40 0.80 -10.19
C ARG A 287 27.10 -0.03 -9.11
N GLU A 288 27.36 0.54 -7.93
CA GLU A 288 28.17 -0.08 -6.88
C GLU A 288 27.66 -1.49 -6.50
N ALA A 289 26.33 -1.69 -6.46
CA ALA A 289 25.73 -2.96 -6.12
C ALA A 289 26.16 -4.11 -7.05
N LEU A 290 26.34 -3.84 -8.35
CA LEU A 290 26.80 -4.83 -9.34
C LEU A 290 28.32 -4.93 -9.42
N GLN A 291 29.05 -3.89 -9.03
CA GLN A 291 30.52 -3.88 -9.04
C GLN A 291 31.10 -4.68 -7.88
N THR A 292 30.49 -4.59 -6.70
CA THR A 292 30.99 -5.22 -5.47
C THR A 292 30.98 -6.75 -5.51
N ILE A 293 30.16 -7.38 -6.35
CA ILE A 293 30.10 -8.84 -6.47
C ILE A 293 31.15 -9.43 -7.43
N ARG A 294 31.90 -8.61 -8.17
CA ARG A 294 32.84 -9.12 -9.20
C ARG A 294 33.86 -10.10 -8.61
N ASP A 295 34.42 -9.79 -7.45
CA ASP A 295 35.43 -10.64 -6.81
C ASP A 295 34.83 -11.99 -6.33
N ASP A 296 33.59 -11.97 -5.83
CA ASP A 296 32.86 -13.18 -5.43
C ASP A 296 32.58 -14.08 -6.65
N LEU A 297 32.15 -13.48 -7.78
CA LEU A 297 31.90 -14.22 -9.03
C LEU A 297 33.18 -14.82 -9.58
N VAL A 298 34.28 -14.06 -9.62
CA VAL A 298 35.60 -14.55 -10.03
C VAL A 298 36.04 -15.72 -9.15
N THR A 299 35.83 -15.64 -7.84
CA THR A 299 36.17 -16.73 -6.91
C THR A 299 35.40 -18.01 -7.24
N ILE A 300 34.10 -17.92 -7.54
CA ILE A 300 33.28 -19.08 -7.92
C ILE A 300 33.74 -19.67 -9.27
N GLU A 301 34.05 -18.81 -10.24
CA GLU A 301 34.58 -19.25 -11.54
C GLU A 301 35.95 -19.94 -11.42
N GLU A 302 36.84 -19.42 -10.58
CA GLU A 302 38.11 -20.06 -10.29
C GLU A 302 37.93 -21.40 -9.56
N GLU A 303 36.98 -21.48 -8.62
CA GLU A 303 36.63 -22.72 -7.95
C GLU A 303 36.17 -23.79 -8.96
N ALA A 304 35.31 -23.41 -9.92
CA ALA A 304 34.84 -24.28 -10.99
C ALA A 304 35.96 -24.74 -11.94
N ARG A 305 36.85 -23.83 -12.37
CA ARG A 305 37.87 -24.12 -13.40
C ARG A 305 39.14 -24.77 -12.85
N LYS A 306 39.52 -24.50 -11.59
CA LYS A 306 40.82 -24.92 -11.02
C LYS A 306 40.62 -25.88 -9.86
N ILE A 307 39.95 -25.42 -8.80
CA ILE A 307 39.90 -26.15 -7.52
C ILE A 307 39.18 -27.49 -7.69
N GLU A 308 38.05 -27.49 -8.39
CA GLU A 308 37.26 -28.70 -8.56
C GLU A 308 37.98 -29.73 -9.45
N VAL A 309 38.68 -29.26 -10.48
CA VAL A 309 39.46 -30.11 -11.39
C VAL A 309 40.65 -30.72 -10.68
N ASP A 310 41.34 -29.98 -9.82
CA ASP A 310 42.50 -30.48 -9.08
C ASP A 310 42.08 -31.57 -8.07
N ARG A 311 40.94 -31.39 -7.40
CA ARG A 311 40.33 -32.41 -6.53
C ARG A 311 39.94 -33.66 -7.33
N LEU A 312 39.38 -33.46 -8.51
CA LEU A 312 38.99 -34.53 -9.41
C LEU A 312 40.21 -35.30 -9.93
N ASP A 313 41.29 -34.62 -10.30
CA ASP A 313 42.55 -35.24 -10.72
C ASP A 313 43.13 -36.14 -9.64
N GLN A 314 43.20 -35.67 -8.40
CA GLN A 314 43.66 -36.48 -7.28
C GLN A 314 42.80 -37.75 -7.12
N THR A 315 41.49 -37.63 -7.26
CA THR A 315 40.56 -38.75 -7.12
C THR A 315 40.68 -39.76 -8.27
N VAL A 316 40.81 -39.26 -9.51
CA VAL A 316 41.04 -40.07 -10.71
C VAL A 316 42.38 -40.81 -10.58
N ARG A 317 43.47 -40.11 -10.25
CA ARG A 317 44.80 -40.70 -10.08
C ARG A 317 44.79 -41.79 -9.01
N ASN A 318 44.23 -41.51 -7.83
CA ASN A 318 44.15 -42.49 -6.75
C ASN A 318 43.35 -43.74 -7.17
N THR A 319 42.26 -43.56 -7.93
CA THR A 319 41.45 -44.68 -8.43
C THR A 319 42.25 -45.55 -9.41
N LEU A 320 42.99 -44.93 -10.33
CA LEU A 320 43.83 -45.66 -11.30
C LEU A 320 45.01 -46.37 -10.63
N VAL A 321 45.66 -45.73 -9.65
CA VAL A 321 46.75 -46.35 -8.88
C VAL A 321 46.25 -47.53 -8.05
N MET A 322 45.09 -47.38 -7.40
CA MET A 322 44.47 -48.47 -6.64
C MET A 322 44.17 -49.67 -7.54
N LEU A 323 43.62 -49.42 -8.73
CA LEU A 323 43.34 -50.49 -9.69
C LEU A 323 44.63 -51.13 -10.23
N ALA A 324 45.63 -50.33 -10.60
CA ALA A 324 46.92 -50.85 -11.05
C ALA A 324 47.57 -51.73 -9.98
N THR A 325 47.49 -51.33 -8.71
CA THR A 325 47.96 -52.11 -7.57
C THR A 325 47.19 -53.42 -7.42
N TYR A 326 45.86 -53.38 -7.54
CA TYR A 326 45.01 -54.58 -7.52
C TYR A 326 45.40 -55.56 -8.64
N GLU A 327 45.56 -55.08 -9.88
CA GLU A 327 45.95 -55.93 -11.02
C GLU A 327 47.37 -56.51 -10.86
N ILE A 328 48.34 -55.75 -10.32
CA ILE A 328 49.67 -56.29 -9.99
C ILE A 328 49.55 -57.41 -8.96
N LEU A 329 48.83 -57.17 -7.86
CA LEU A 329 48.67 -58.17 -6.79
C LEU A 329 47.99 -59.42 -7.34
N LEU A 330 47.02 -59.26 -8.23
CA LEU A 330 46.35 -60.36 -8.92
C LEU A 330 47.33 -61.16 -9.80
N ILE A 331 48.19 -60.49 -10.57
CA ILE A 331 49.22 -61.15 -11.40
C ILE A 331 50.24 -61.87 -10.52
N VAL A 332 50.76 -61.24 -9.47
CA VAL A 332 51.72 -61.83 -8.52
C VAL A 332 51.11 -63.05 -7.84
N PHE A 333 49.87 -62.94 -7.36
CA PHE A 333 49.13 -64.05 -6.78
C PHE A 333 48.90 -65.17 -7.80
N GLY A 334 48.60 -64.82 -9.05
CA GLY A 334 48.44 -65.78 -10.14
C GLY A 334 49.71 -66.57 -10.44
N ILE A 335 50.86 -65.88 -10.52
CA ILE A 335 52.17 -66.52 -10.68
C ILE A 335 52.46 -67.45 -9.49
N ALA A 336 52.24 -66.99 -8.26
CA ALA A 336 52.45 -67.81 -7.06
C ALA A 336 51.54 -69.05 -7.05
N ALA A 337 50.26 -68.90 -7.39
CA ALA A 337 49.31 -69.99 -7.45
C ALA A 337 49.70 -71.05 -8.49
N ILE A 338 50.12 -70.63 -9.70
CA ILE A 338 50.59 -71.55 -10.75
C ILE A 338 51.83 -72.33 -10.29
N ASN A 339 52.78 -71.66 -9.63
CA ASN A 339 53.99 -72.34 -9.11
C ASN A 339 53.66 -73.36 -8.02
N ILE A 340 52.74 -73.04 -7.10
CA ILE A 340 52.31 -73.95 -6.02
C ILE A 340 51.55 -75.15 -6.58
N LEU A 341 50.73 -74.94 -7.61
CA LEU A 341 49.84 -75.95 -8.20
C LEU A 341 50.45 -76.68 -9.41
N GLY A 342 51.71 -76.41 -9.77
CA GLY A 342 52.34 -76.87 -11.02
C GLY A 342 52.44 -78.38 -11.23
N GLY A 343 52.12 -79.20 -10.22
CA GLY A 343 52.03 -80.67 -10.30
C GLY A 343 50.60 -81.23 -10.37
N GLN A 344 49.58 -80.37 -10.40
CA GLN A 344 48.17 -80.78 -10.50
C GLN A 344 47.76 -81.07 -11.95
N PRO A 345 46.64 -81.79 -12.18
CA PRO A 345 46.08 -81.97 -13.52
C PRO A 345 45.83 -80.65 -14.24
N ALA A 346 45.93 -80.65 -15.57
CA ALA A 346 45.72 -79.45 -16.39
C ALA A 346 44.37 -78.78 -16.15
N GLU A 347 43.33 -79.56 -15.85
CA GLU A 347 41.99 -79.06 -15.52
C GLU A 347 42.00 -78.12 -14.30
N THR A 348 42.76 -78.45 -13.26
CA THR A 348 42.88 -77.61 -12.06
C THR A 348 43.59 -76.29 -12.36
N LEU A 349 44.66 -76.32 -13.17
CA LEU A 349 45.37 -75.12 -13.58
C LEU A 349 44.49 -74.21 -14.45
N LEU A 350 43.70 -74.79 -15.37
CA LEU A 350 42.76 -74.04 -16.20
C LEU A 350 41.67 -73.34 -15.38
N ILE A 351 41.13 -74.00 -14.34
CA ILE A 351 40.14 -73.39 -13.43
C ILE A 351 40.77 -72.20 -12.71
N VAL A 352 41.99 -72.33 -12.19
CA VAL A 352 42.67 -71.23 -11.48
C VAL A 352 42.94 -70.05 -12.41
N VAL A 353 43.44 -70.31 -13.63
CA VAL A 353 43.63 -69.26 -14.64
C VAL A 353 42.31 -68.59 -15.01
N ALA A 354 41.24 -69.36 -15.20
CA ALA A 354 39.91 -68.83 -15.49
C ALA A 354 39.38 -67.94 -14.36
N VAL A 355 39.58 -68.33 -13.10
CA VAL A 355 39.21 -67.52 -11.93
C VAL A 355 40.01 -66.23 -11.87
N LEU A 356 41.32 -66.27 -12.10
CA LEU A 356 42.17 -65.08 -12.12
C LEU A 356 41.78 -64.12 -13.24
N ILE A 357 41.53 -64.63 -14.45
CA ILE A 357 41.02 -63.82 -15.56
C ILE A 357 39.66 -63.21 -15.18
N GLY A 358 38.76 -63.97 -14.57
CA GLY A 358 37.47 -63.47 -14.08
C GLY A 358 37.62 -62.33 -13.06
N LEU A 359 38.55 -62.46 -12.11
CA LEU A 359 38.84 -61.44 -11.11
C LEU A 359 39.50 -60.18 -11.71
N GLY A 360 40.34 -60.31 -12.73
CA GLY A 360 40.88 -59.17 -13.48
C GLY A 360 39.80 -58.46 -14.30
N ILE A 361 38.91 -59.21 -14.96
CA ILE A 361 37.75 -58.62 -15.65
C ILE A 361 36.85 -57.88 -14.66
N LEU A 362 36.61 -58.43 -13.46
CA LEU A 362 35.86 -57.76 -12.41
C LEU A 362 36.54 -56.45 -11.94
N GLY A 363 37.87 -56.45 -11.83
CA GLY A 363 38.66 -55.24 -11.56
C GLY A 363 38.48 -54.17 -12.63
N LEU A 364 38.52 -54.55 -13.90
CA LEU A 364 38.30 -53.64 -15.02
C LEU A 364 36.87 -53.09 -15.08
N VAL A 365 35.86 -53.92 -14.81
CA VAL A 365 34.43 -53.50 -14.78
C VAL A 365 34.14 -52.49 -13.66
N PHE A 366 35.00 -52.40 -12.64
CA PHE A 366 34.88 -51.39 -11.58
C PHE A 366 35.12 -49.95 -12.09
N LEU A 367 35.92 -49.77 -13.15
CA LEU A 367 36.23 -48.45 -13.71
C LEU A 367 35.02 -47.66 -14.21
N PRO A 368 34.16 -48.21 -15.10
CA PRO A 368 32.98 -47.47 -15.57
C PRO A 368 32.00 -47.15 -14.41
N LEU A 369 31.93 -48.00 -13.38
CA LEU A 369 31.11 -47.73 -12.20
C LEU A 369 31.66 -46.54 -11.39
N ARG A 370 32.97 -46.51 -11.13
CA ARG A 370 33.63 -45.37 -10.49
C ARG A 370 33.54 -44.10 -11.32
N GLY A 371 33.69 -44.19 -12.63
CA GLY A 371 33.51 -43.08 -13.56
C GLY A 371 32.14 -42.43 -13.42
N ARG A 372 31.07 -43.22 -13.39
CA ARG A 372 29.70 -42.70 -13.18
C ARG A 372 29.51 -42.01 -11.83
N LEU A 373 30.09 -42.53 -10.76
CA LEU A 373 30.01 -41.90 -9.44
C LEU A 373 30.72 -40.54 -9.42
N LEU A 374 31.89 -40.44 -10.07
CA LEU A 374 32.63 -39.18 -10.18
C LEU A 374 31.91 -38.18 -11.10
N GLU A 375 31.29 -38.67 -12.17
CA GLU A 375 30.44 -37.88 -13.06
C GLU A 375 29.30 -37.22 -12.27
N THR A 376 28.53 -38.01 -11.51
CA THR A 376 27.43 -37.47 -10.69
C THR A 376 27.94 -36.49 -9.61
N ALA A 377 29.05 -36.81 -8.95
CA ALA A 377 29.63 -35.92 -7.94
C ALA A 377 30.09 -34.59 -8.53
N TYR A 378 30.74 -34.61 -9.69
CA TYR A 378 31.16 -33.41 -10.42
C TYR A 378 29.95 -32.57 -10.85
N THR A 379 28.93 -33.18 -11.47
CA THR A 379 27.70 -32.47 -11.87
C THR A 379 27.01 -31.81 -10.68
N ASN A 380 26.90 -32.51 -9.54
CA ASN A 380 26.28 -31.94 -8.33
C ASN A 380 27.08 -30.74 -7.79
N ARG A 381 28.41 -30.78 -7.86
CA ARG A 381 29.26 -29.64 -7.46
C ARG A 381 29.12 -28.46 -8.42
N MET A 382 29.03 -28.72 -9.72
CA MET A 382 28.77 -27.68 -10.72
C MET A 382 27.40 -27.02 -10.48
N LEU A 383 26.36 -27.79 -10.14
CA LEU A 383 25.04 -27.24 -9.78
C LEU A 383 25.10 -26.41 -8.49
N ALA A 384 25.90 -26.81 -7.50
CA ALA A 384 26.10 -26.03 -6.28
C ALA A 384 26.83 -24.69 -6.55
N LEU A 385 27.82 -24.69 -7.43
CA LEU A 385 28.51 -23.47 -7.86
C LEU A 385 27.59 -22.57 -8.69
N GLN A 386 26.79 -23.15 -9.58
CA GLN A 386 25.75 -22.45 -10.34
C GLN A 386 24.78 -21.73 -9.41
N ALA A 387 24.25 -22.43 -8.39
CA ALA A 387 23.32 -21.85 -7.43
C ALA A 387 23.94 -20.67 -6.67
N ARG A 388 25.18 -20.82 -6.19
CA ARG A 388 25.93 -19.74 -5.51
C ARG A 388 26.16 -18.54 -6.44
N TYR A 389 26.48 -18.77 -7.70
CA TYR A 389 26.71 -17.72 -8.70
C TYR A 389 25.42 -16.94 -8.98
N ILE A 390 24.31 -17.66 -9.22
CA ILE A 390 22.98 -17.07 -9.44
C ILE A 390 22.51 -16.29 -8.21
N GLU A 391 22.74 -16.81 -7.00
CA GLU A 391 22.38 -16.12 -5.76
C GLU A 391 23.13 -14.79 -5.60
N ALA A 392 24.45 -14.79 -5.86
CA ALA A 392 25.26 -13.58 -5.81
C ALA A 392 24.77 -12.51 -6.81
N ILE A 393 24.50 -12.91 -8.06
CA ILE A 393 23.93 -12.01 -9.09
C ILE A 393 22.57 -11.49 -8.68
N SER A 394 21.66 -12.38 -8.26
CA SER A 394 20.27 -12.01 -7.95
C SER A 394 20.22 -11.01 -6.80
N LYS A 395 21.01 -11.24 -5.74
CA LYS A 395 21.08 -10.33 -4.59
C LYS A 395 21.62 -8.94 -4.96
N ALA A 396 22.62 -8.87 -5.84
CA ALA A 396 23.14 -7.61 -6.34
C ALA A 396 22.14 -6.90 -7.26
N ALA A 397 21.49 -7.66 -8.14
CA ALA A 397 20.48 -7.15 -9.05
C ALA A 397 19.25 -6.62 -8.31
N ASP A 398 18.80 -7.29 -7.25
CA ASP A 398 17.69 -6.83 -6.41
C ASP A 398 18.00 -5.48 -5.75
N LYS A 399 19.24 -5.29 -5.27
CA LYS A 399 19.71 -4.00 -4.75
C LYS A 399 19.73 -2.93 -5.84
N GLN A 400 20.22 -3.27 -7.03
CA GLN A 400 20.27 -2.34 -8.15
C GLN A 400 18.86 -1.94 -8.62
N ILE A 401 17.93 -2.89 -8.71
CA ILE A 401 16.52 -2.64 -9.04
C ILE A 401 15.88 -1.77 -7.97
N ALA A 402 16.11 -2.05 -6.69
CA ALA A 402 15.59 -1.24 -5.59
C ALA A 402 16.10 0.21 -5.67
N TYR A 403 17.38 0.41 -5.96
CA TYR A 403 17.96 1.72 -6.22
C TYR A 403 17.30 2.42 -7.41
N GLY A 404 17.18 1.75 -8.55
CA GLY A 404 16.53 2.31 -9.75
C GLY A 404 15.05 2.65 -9.52
N MET A 405 14.33 1.86 -8.73
CA MET A 405 12.95 2.15 -8.34
C MET A 405 12.84 3.38 -7.44
N GLN A 406 13.79 3.55 -6.52
CA GLN A 406 13.84 4.74 -5.67
C GLN A 406 14.14 5.99 -6.49
N LEU A 407 15.11 5.90 -7.41
CA LEU A 407 15.44 6.96 -8.35
C LEU A 407 14.22 7.44 -9.14
N ARG A 408 13.42 6.50 -9.67
CA ARG A 408 12.18 6.80 -10.40
C ARG A 408 11.12 7.46 -9.52
N ARG A 409 10.96 7.01 -8.28
CA ARG A 409 10.05 7.63 -7.30
C ARG A 409 10.48 9.04 -6.93
N ASP A 410 11.78 9.28 -6.79
CA ASP A 410 12.32 10.59 -6.44
C ASP A 410 12.08 11.61 -7.57
N VAL A 411 12.22 11.18 -8.83
CA VAL A 411 11.95 12.02 -10.02
C VAL A 411 10.52 12.53 -10.05
N VAL A 412 9.54 11.68 -9.76
CA VAL A 412 8.11 12.02 -9.75
C VAL A 412 7.60 12.51 -8.41
N SER A 413 8.45 12.52 -7.38
CA SER A 413 8.10 12.93 -6.01
C SER A 413 7.45 14.31 -5.91
N PRO A 414 7.87 15.35 -6.67
CA PRO A 414 7.18 16.64 -6.65
C PRO A 414 5.70 16.55 -7.05
N LEU A 415 5.38 15.70 -8.04
CA LEU A 415 4.02 15.49 -8.51
C LEU A 415 3.21 14.64 -7.54
N THR A 416 3.76 13.52 -7.07
CA THR A 416 3.04 12.61 -6.15
C THR A 416 2.74 13.29 -4.81
N ARG A 417 3.71 13.99 -4.23
CA ARG A 417 3.49 14.74 -2.97
C ARG A 417 2.39 15.80 -3.12
N LEU A 418 2.33 16.48 -4.26
CA LEU A 418 1.26 17.44 -4.52
C LEU A 418 -0.10 16.75 -4.61
N ILE A 419 -0.18 15.67 -5.40
CA ILE A 419 -1.39 14.87 -5.60
C ILE A 419 -1.91 14.33 -4.26
N ASP A 420 -1.03 13.75 -3.44
CA ASP A 420 -1.38 13.21 -2.12
C ASP A 420 -1.89 14.32 -1.20
N ALA A 421 -1.20 15.46 -1.16
CA ALA A 421 -1.61 16.61 -0.35
C ALA A 421 -2.97 17.19 -0.79
N GLN A 422 -3.22 17.31 -2.11
CA GLN A 422 -4.51 17.78 -2.63
C GLN A 422 -5.63 16.78 -2.32
N THR A 423 -5.38 15.48 -2.53
CA THR A 423 -6.35 14.41 -2.26
C THR A 423 -6.73 14.37 -0.78
N HIS A 424 -5.74 14.50 0.11
CA HIS A 424 -5.98 14.54 1.55
C HIS A 424 -6.79 15.79 1.96
N THR A 425 -6.34 16.98 1.53
CA THR A 425 -7.01 18.26 1.85
C THR A 425 -8.46 18.25 1.39
N GLN A 426 -8.72 17.77 0.18
CA GLN A 426 -10.07 17.76 -0.39
C GLN A 426 -10.98 16.75 0.33
N THR A 427 -10.44 15.59 0.68
CA THR A 427 -11.16 14.56 1.46
C THR A 427 -11.54 15.10 2.84
N GLU A 428 -10.62 15.80 3.50
CA GLU A 428 -10.87 16.43 4.80
C GLU A 428 -11.97 17.50 4.70
N GLN A 429 -11.91 18.36 3.67
CA GLN A 429 -12.94 19.38 3.42
C GLN A 429 -14.32 18.76 3.19
N ILE A 430 -14.42 17.68 2.43
CA ILE A 430 -15.69 16.97 2.20
C ILE A 430 -16.23 16.42 3.54
N ASN A 431 -15.37 15.80 4.36
CA ASN A 431 -15.78 15.24 5.64
C ASN A 431 -16.24 16.32 6.62
N GLN A 432 -15.52 17.44 6.71
CA GLN A 432 -15.91 18.58 7.55
C GLN A 432 -17.25 19.20 7.09
N LEU A 433 -17.45 19.33 5.78
CA LEU A 433 -18.73 19.80 5.23
C LEU A 433 -19.86 18.83 5.56
N GLN A 434 -19.65 17.52 5.41
CA GLN A 434 -20.67 16.52 5.77
C GLN A 434 -21.04 16.57 7.26
N ALA A 435 -20.05 16.74 8.16
CA ALA A 435 -20.28 16.90 9.58
C ALA A 435 -21.09 18.17 9.88
N ALA A 436 -20.70 19.31 9.30
CA ALA A 436 -21.43 20.57 9.44
C ALA A 436 -22.88 20.47 8.92
N GLN A 437 -23.12 19.73 7.83
CA GLN A 437 -24.46 19.47 7.32
C GLN A 437 -25.31 18.68 8.31
N GLN A 438 -24.75 17.66 8.95
CA GLN A 438 -25.45 16.87 9.96
C GLN A 438 -25.81 17.72 11.18
N GLU A 439 -24.89 18.57 11.65
CA GLU A 439 -25.16 19.50 12.76
C GLU A 439 -26.26 20.50 12.40
N MET A 440 -26.24 21.10 11.20
CA MET A 440 -27.30 22.00 10.77
C MET A 440 -28.67 21.32 10.71
N VAL A 441 -28.74 20.07 10.24
CA VAL A 441 -29.98 19.28 10.21
C VAL A 441 -30.47 19.00 11.64
N ALA A 442 -29.58 18.71 12.58
CA ALA A 442 -29.93 18.53 13.99
C ALA A 442 -30.46 19.83 14.61
N ILE A 443 -29.80 20.96 14.37
CA ILE A 443 -30.25 22.28 14.83
C ILE A 443 -31.61 22.63 14.24
N GLU A 444 -31.86 22.32 12.96
CA GLU A 444 -33.15 22.53 12.32
C GLU A 444 -34.27 21.69 12.96
N ALA A 445 -33.97 20.42 13.27
CA ALA A 445 -34.88 19.53 13.99
C ALA A 445 -35.20 20.06 15.41
N ASP A 446 -34.19 20.55 16.13
CA ASP A 446 -34.37 21.15 17.46
C ASP A 446 -35.21 22.43 17.39
N LEU A 447 -34.94 23.31 16.43
CA LEU A 447 -35.70 24.54 16.19
C LEU A 447 -37.17 24.29 15.82
N THR A 448 -37.44 23.25 15.04
CA THR A 448 -38.82 22.86 14.68
C THR A 448 -39.57 22.16 15.80
N SER A 449 -38.85 21.60 16.79
CA SER A 449 -39.42 21.03 18.01
C SER A 449 -39.72 22.08 19.09
N LEU A 450 -39.02 23.23 19.07
CA LEU A 450 -39.17 24.33 20.03
C LEU A 450 -40.60 24.90 20.05
N GLY A 451 -41.30 24.70 21.18
CA GLY A 451 -42.64 25.21 21.44
C GLY A 451 -43.78 24.24 21.13
N LYS A 452 -43.49 23.03 20.65
CA LYS A 452 -44.47 21.94 20.62
C LYS A 452 -44.52 21.30 22.01
N ARG A 453 -45.66 21.37 22.71
CA ARG A 453 -45.90 20.52 23.88
C ARG A 453 -45.77 19.07 23.42
N ARG A 454 -44.87 18.29 24.04
CA ARG A 454 -44.89 16.84 23.89
C ARG A 454 -46.27 16.38 24.32
N LEU A 455 -46.99 15.69 23.44
CA LEU A 455 -48.35 15.16 23.72
C LEU A 455 -48.40 14.13 24.86
N LEU A 456 -47.26 13.85 25.50
CA LEU A 456 -47.10 13.09 26.73
C LEU A 456 -46.05 13.81 27.58
N GLY A 457 -46.52 14.66 28.50
CA GLY A 457 -45.71 15.52 29.37
C GLY A 457 -46.53 16.68 29.87
#